data_AF-A0AAN6JNY7-F1
#
_entry.id   AF-A0AAN6JNY7-F1
#
_cell.length_a   1.000
_cell.length_b   1.000
_cell.length_c   1.000
_cell.angle_alpha   90.00
_cell.angle_beta   90.00
_cell.angle_gamma   90.00
#
_symmetry.space_group_name_H-M   'P 1'
#
loop_
_entity.id
_entity.type
_entity.pdbx_description
1 polymer ?
#
loop_
_entity_poly.entity_id
_entity_poly.type
_entity_poly.pdbx_seq_one_letter_code
_entity_poly.pdbx_strand_id
1 'polypeptide(L)'
;MDEPILSTAVPFGRLAPMTIGAHLPDRIRILDWTISWRYESFRLDIAHEGALFHFLLRKINRPSDPEELVKGESNASFCEAFWQVVMPAFGTPRSPNRSDWFRRGSEQRDGCEPTLTPEAIQQEDALLSHIQRLLPRLVSELQQQRDDPVQGSHVWVWIRDQHEHPQEPHFELVADHFRTLVFPQLHVLQDDAFPEVPRVDLSAISGYILQPDRQISFVDANLRPGSASVRMVFKTCRFSTPPMILAENPFRGLSDPKVGFAAHEGHRQQMLNNELAEMAKVQSHPNVMPMPVALVTVTAPGTGEEREKRLVGWLQRPFLSWETHDKIPGVEPGTPEDAHWRMRYAKDFAQAIEFLIRKKDYYHSDIAAHNTLLTEPPPNGRLLLIDYERIPYYLNSGGPEAPEAKERSQDGSDDSPVIRILQTGSIIQDPNVDIRIRWKDRPDALERLTIFNVGTTLARILKCRISFPWLEPTALEKQHRLFVKEYGTNAVDADQEAWEALIPEALRAIVRRCCSHDPRDRPLAEELAQKFVDTC
;
A
#
# COMPACT_ATOMS: atom_id res chain seq x y z
N MET A 1 23.55 7.00 16.13
CA MET A 1 22.77 6.38 15.03
C MET A 1 21.48 7.14 15.00
N ASP A 2 21.41 8.14 14.13
CA ASP A 2 20.18 8.91 13.96
C ASP A 2 19.20 8.02 13.21
N GLU A 3 18.16 7.56 13.90
CA GLU A 3 17.08 6.79 13.27
C GLU A 3 16.45 7.67 12.18
N PRO A 4 16.28 7.17 10.94
CA PRO A 4 15.68 7.97 9.88
C PRO A 4 14.28 8.37 10.30
N ILE A 5 14.06 9.68 10.43
CA ILE A 5 12.76 10.26 10.69
C ILE A 5 11.91 10.03 9.42
N LEU A 6 11.11 8.96 9.39
CA LEU A 6 9.93 8.91 8.53
C LEU A 6 8.83 9.77 9.17
N SER A 7 9.12 11.06 9.39
CA SER A 7 8.08 12.06 9.66
C SER A 7 7.66 12.61 8.30
N THR A 8 6.53 12.15 7.80
CA THR A 8 5.89 12.79 6.64
C THR A 8 4.80 13.77 7.06
N ALA A 9 4.72 14.17 8.32
CA ALA A 9 3.72 15.12 8.79
C ALA A 9 4.39 16.38 9.34
N VAL A 10 4.10 17.51 8.71
CA VAL A 10 4.17 18.84 9.34
C VAL A 10 3.36 18.77 10.65
N PRO A 11 3.81 19.35 11.78
CA PRO A 11 3.06 19.25 13.03
C PRO A 11 1.64 19.83 12.87
N PHE A 12 0.62 19.03 13.19
CA PHE A 12 -0.80 19.40 13.16
C PHE A 12 -1.34 19.39 14.59
N GLY A 13 -2.04 20.45 14.99
CA GLY A 13 -2.28 20.73 16.40
C GLY A 13 -0.98 20.86 17.22
N ARG A 14 -1.11 20.90 18.54
CA ARG A 14 0.02 20.97 19.49
C ARG A 14 0.52 19.62 19.97
N LEU A 15 -0.18 18.53 19.61
CA LEU A 15 0.29 17.18 19.93
C LEU A 15 1.41 16.76 18.98
N ALA A 16 2.48 16.25 19.56
CA ALA A 16 3.64 15.83 18.78
C ALA A 16 3.28 14.64 17.86
N PRO A 17 3.60 14.70 16.56
CA PRO A 17 3.57 13.52 15.71
C PRO A 17 4.55 12.47 16.24
N MET A 18 4.29 11.20 15.93
CA MET A 18 5.16 10.13 16.37
C MET A 18 6.52 10.21 15.67
N THR A 19 7.59 10.36 16.43
CA THR A 19 8.96 10.08 15.98
C THR A 19 9.29 8.61 16.20
N ILE A 20 10.09 8.04 15.31
CA ILE A 20 10.68 6.71 15.50
C ILE A 20 11.60 6.83 16.74
N GLY A 21 11.25 6.15 17.83
CA GLY A 21 11.92 6.26 19.14
C GLY A 21 11.27 5.36 20.19
N ALA A 22 11.69 5.42 21.46
CA ALA A 22 11.12 4.57 22.51
C ALA A 22 9.61 4.85 22.71
N HIS A 23 8.78 3.84 22.47
CA HIS A 23 7.34 3.94 22.60
C HIS A 23 6.90 3.66 24.05
N LEU A 24 6.10 4.56 24.58
CA LEU A 24 5.46 4.44 25.90
C LEU A 24 3.97 4.14 25.63
N PRO A 25 3.47 2.95 26.03
CA PRO A 25 2.11 2.49 25.72
C PRO A 25 1.00 3.44 26.18
N ASP A 26 1.18 4.12 27.31
CA ASP A 26 0.12 4.93 27.94
C ASP A 26 -0.06 6.32 27.33
N ARG A 27 0.79 6.71 26.36
CA ARG A 27 0.71 8.02 25.72
C ARG A 27 -0.16 7.97 24.47
N ILE A 28 -1.06 8.94 24.36
CA ILE A 28 -1.85 9.20 23.16
C ILE A 28 -0.91 9.70 22.06
N ARG A 29 -0.99 9.11 20.87
CA ARG A 29 -0.18 9.49 19.72
C ARG A 29 -1.03 9.58 18.47
N ILE A 30 -0.77 10.59 17.66
CA ILE A 30 -1.44 10.75 16.37
C ILE A 30 -0.62 10.03 15.31
N LEU A 31 -1.26 9.15 14.54
CA LEU A 31 -0.63 8.44 13.43
C LEU A 31 -0.94 9.08 12.08
N ASP A 32 -2.17 9.52 11.86
CA ASP A 32 -2.59 10.04 10.55
C ASP A 32 -3.80 10.99 10.64
N TRP A 33 -3.83 11.97 9.73
CA TRP A 33 -4.98 12.84 9.46
C TRP A 33 -5.42 12.59 8.02
N THR A 34 -6.65 12.14 7.83
CA THR A 34 -7.18 11.80 6.51
C THR A 34 -8.56 12.41 6.25
N ILE A 35 -8.84 12.75 5.00
CA ILE A 35 -10.17 13.17 4.56
C ILE A 35 -10.64 12.38 3.35
N SER A 36 -11.94 12.35 3.15
CA SER A 36 -12.54 11.92 1.91
C SER A 36 -13.57 12.96 1.47
N TRP A 37 -13.26 13.66 0.37
CA TRP A 37 -14.22 14.58 -0.27
C TRP A 37 -15.47 13.86 -0.73
N ARG A 38 -15.31 12.63 -1.25
CA ARG A 38 -16.44 11.79 -1.69
C ARG A 38 -17.43 11.51 -0.56
N TYR A 39 -16.93 11.25 0.65
CA TYR A 39 -17.77 10.97 1.80
C TYR A 39 -18.07 12.22 2.65
N GLU A 40 -17.53 13.38 2.27
CA GLU A 40 -17.46 14.59 3.10
C GLU A 40 -17.08 14.25 4.55
N SER A 41 -16.03 13.44 4.70
CA SER A 41 -15.68 12.81 5.98
C SER A 41 -14.22 13.01 6.34
N PHE A 42 -13.97 13.20 7.63
CA PHE A 42 -12.67 13.36 8.24
C PHE A 42 -12.36 12.14 9.13
N ARG A 43 -11.12 11.67 9.13
CA ARG A 43 -10.67 10.57 9.99
C ARG A 43 -9.31 10.87 10.60
N LEU A 44 -9.25 10.72 11.92
CA LEU A 44 -8.07 10.82 12.76
C LEU A 44 -7.69 9.44 13.30
N ASP A 45 -6.48 8.99 13.00
CA ASP A 45 -5.95 7.71 13.47
C ASP A 45 -5.03 7.97 14.67
N ILE A 46 -5.34 7.38 15.84
CA ILE A 46 -4.61 7.55 17.11
C ILE A 46 -4.18 6.21 17.68
N ALA A 47 -2.93 6.12 18.15
CA ALA A 47 -2.46 5.00 18.97
C ALA A 47 -2.56 5.33 20.46
N HIS A 48 -3.11 4.42 21.27
CA HIS A 48 -3.20 4.52 22.72
C HIS A 48 -3.35 3.15 23.37
N GLU A 49 -2.56 2.85 24.41
CA GLU A 49 -2.60 1.58 25.17
C GLU A 49 -2.50 0.31 24.29
N GLY A 50 -1.72 0.39 23.21
CA GLY A 50 -1.54 -0.71 22.27
C GLY A 50 -2.69 -0.94 21.30
N ALA A 51 -3.74 -0.12 21.33
CA ALA A 51 -4.81 -0.10 20.33
C ALA A 51 -4.65 1.06 19.33
N LEU A 52 -5.21 0.86 18.14
CA LEU A 52 -5.36 1.85 17.08
C LEU A 52 -6.82 2.31 17.03
N PHE A 53 -7.08 3.57 17.34
CA PHE A 53 -8.40 4.18 17.28
C PHE A 53 -8.55 5.00 16.00
N HIS A 54 -9.61 4.71 15.24
CA HIS A 54 -10.05 5.42 14.05
C HIS A 54 -11.23 6.31 14.41
N PHE A 55 -10.95 7.58 14.72
CA PHE A 55 -11.97 8.58 15.00
C PHE A 55 -12.50 9.16 13.69
N LEU A 56 -13.77 8.93 13.42
CA LEU A 56 -14.40 9.26 12.15
C LEU A 56 -15.48 10.33 12.37
N LEU A 57 -15.36 11.44 11.65
CA LEU A 57 -16.33 12.53 11.63
C LEU A 57 -16.88 12.65 10.22
N ARG A 58 -18.19 12.86 10.09
CA ARG A 58 -18.83 13.08 8.80
C ARG A 58 -19.59 14.39 8.82
N LYS A 59 -19.48 15.15 7.73
CA LYS A 59 -20.38 16.27 7.44
C LYS A 59 -21.78 15.70 7.24
N ILE A 60 -22.67 15.93 8.19
CA ILE A 60 -24.07 15.54 8.08
C ILE A 60 -24.78 16.65 7.31
N ASN A 61 -25.15 16.39 6.05
CA ASN A 61 -26.17 17.22 5.40
C ASN A 61 -27.47 16.93 6.15
N ARG A 62 -27.98 17.90 6.93
CA ARG A 62 -29.27 17.77 7.61
C ARG A 62 -30.32 17.27 6.60
N PRO A 63 -31.26 16.40 7.01
CA PRO A 63 -32.37 16.03 6.15
C PRO A 63 -33.05 17.29 5.62
N SER A 64 -33.38 17.24 4.35
CA SER A 64 -34.15 18.21 3.58
C SER A 64 -35.60 18.27 4.07
N ASP A 65 -35.81 18.62 5.35
CA ASP A 65 -37.09 19.11 5.81
C ASP A 65 -37.14 20.62 5.54
N PRO A 66 -37.84 21.08 4.49
CA PRO A 66 -37.89 22.49 4.13
C PRO A 66 -38.51 23.37 5.22
N GLU A 67 -39.19 22.80 6.23
CA GLU A 67 -39.77 23.57 7.33
C GLU A 67 -38.73 24.06 8.36
N GLU A 68 -37.59 23.37 8.54
CA GLU A 68 -36.52 23.84 9.44
C GLU A 68 -35.65 24.95 8.83
N LEU A 69 -35.62 25.07 7.50
CA LEU A 69 -34.87 26.11 6.77
C LEU A 69 -35.46 27.52 6.93
N VAL A 70 -36.71 27.65 7.40
CA VAL A 70 -37.43 28.92 7.49
C VAL A 70 -37.09 29.71 8.77
N LYS A 71 -36.45 29.09 9.77
CA LYS A 71 -35.97 29.79 10.97
C LYS A 71 -34.48 30.09 10.82
N GLY A 72 -34.18 31.26 10.26
CA GLY A 72 -32.86 31.73 9.81
C GLY A 72 -31.75 31.91 10.85
N GLU A 73 -31.56 30.96 11.76
CA GLU A 73 -30.38 30.84 12.62
C GLU A 73 -29.91 29.38 12.63
N SER A 74 -29.48 28.85 11.48
CA SER A 74 -28.80 27.56 11.46
C SER A 74 -27.37 27.76 11.99
N ASN A 75 -27.19 27.71 13.31
CA ASN A 75 -25.87 27.46 13.86
C ASN A 75 -25.37 26.15 13.23
N ALA A 76 -24.28 26.25 12.45
CA ALA A 76 -23.64 25.09 11.85
C ALA A 76 -23.30 24.10 12.97
N SER A 77 -23.52 22.81 12.72
CA SER A 77 -23.18 21.78 13.71
C SER A 77 -21.66 21.67 13.87
N PHE A 78 -21.20 21.03 14.95
CA PHE A 78 -19.78 20.82 15.19
C PHE A 78 -19.11 20.14 14.00
N CYS A 79 -19.73 19.07 13.46
CA CYS A 79 -19.15 18.33 12.35
C CYS A 79 -19.06 19.14 11.05
N GLU A 80 -20.10 19.94 10.76
CA GLU A 80 -20.10 20.85 9.62
C GLU A 80 -19.02 21.94 9.78
N ALA A 81 -19.00 22.62 10.93
CA ALA A 81 -18.06 23.69 11.22
C ALA A 81 -16.61 23.19 11.16
N PHE A 82 -16.34 22.02 11.75
CA PHE A 82 -15.03 21.38 11.69
C PHE A 82 -14.62 21.09 10.25
N TRP A 83 -15.50 20.45 9.46
CA TRP A 83 -15.22 20.13 8.06
C TRP A 83 -14.89 21.37 7.23
N GLN A 84 -15.70 22.43 7.34
CA GLN A 84 -15.50 23.67 6.57
C GLN A 84 -14.18 24.36 6.89
N VAL A 85 -13.75 24.32 8.16
CA VAL A 85 -12.49 24.94 8.59
C VAL A 85 -11.28 24.10 8.20
N VAL A 86 -11.38 22.78 8.33
CA VAL A 86 -10.23 21.86 8.24
C VAL A 86 -9.99 21.35 6.81
N MET A 87 -11.04 21.20 6.00
CA MET A 87 -10.93 20.69 4.63
C MET A 87 -9.97 21.52 3.74
N PRO A 88 -10.01 22.88 3.75
CA PRO A 88 -9.09 23.69 2.96
C PRO A 88 -7.60 23.42 3.26
N ALA A 89 -7.28 23.02 4.50
CA ALA A 89 -5.90 22.71 4.91
C ALA A 89 -5.35 21.40 4.28
N PHE A 90 -6.16 20.63 3.56
CA PHE A 90 -5.71 19.47 2.79
C PHE A 90 -5.41 19.79 1.32
N GLY A 91 -5.68 21.02 0.86
CA GLY A 91 -5.53 21.42 -0.55
C GLY A 91 -6.69 20.97 -1.44
N THR A 92 -6.54 21.13 -2.75
CA THR A 92 -7.56 20.73 -3.74
C THR A 92 -7.25 19.35 -4.31
N PRO A 93 -8.20 18.40 -4.34
CA PRO A 93 -7.95 17.07 -4.87
C PRO A 93 -7.72 17.11 -6.38
N ARG A 94 -6.78 16.30 -6.89
CA ARG A 94 -6.54 16.12 -8.33
C ARG A 94 -7.73 15.57 -9.09
N SER A 95 -8.55 14.77 -8.41
CA SER A 95 -9.76 14.18 -8.96
C SER A 95 -10.76 13.97 -7.83
N PRO A 96 -11.79 14.83 -7.68
CA PRO A 96 -12.79 14.70 -6.63
C PRO A 96 -13.62 13.40 -6.72
N ASN A 97 -13.52 12.67 -7.84
CA ASN A 97 -14.24 11.43 -8.11
C ASN A 97 -13.46 10.15 -7.77
N ARG A 98 -12.19 10.22 -7.36
CA ARG A 98 -11.47 9.02 -6.88
C ARG A 98 -11.97 8.64 -5.49
N SER A 99 -12.15 7.34 -5.26
CA SER A 99 -12.81 6.74 -4.10
C SER A 99 -12.09 6.87 -2.77
N ASP A 100 -11.05 7.68 -2.68
CA ASP A 100 -9.99 7.40 -1.74
C ASP A 100 -9.97 8.38 -0.57
N TRP A 101 -9.45 7.86 0.53
CA TRP A 101 -9.10 8.64 1.69
C TRP A 101 -7.73 9.24 1.46
N PHE A 102 -7.65 10.55 1.55
CA PHE A 102 -6.45 11.32 1.28
C PHE A 102 -5.79 11.71 2.58
N ARG A 103 -4.51 11.36 2.69
CA ARG A 103 -3.68 11.76 3.82
C ARG A 103 -3.23 13.18 3.62
N ARG A 104 -3.12 13.91 4.72
CA ARG A 104 -2.56 15.25 4.64
C ARG A 104 -1.10 15.17 4.20
N GLY A 105 -0.76 15.82 3.09
CA GLY A 105 0.62 15.89 2.57
C GLY A 105 1.05 14.77 1.61
N SER A 106 0.22 13.76 1.30
CA SER A 106 0.65 12.62 0.46
C SER A 106 0.69 12.88 -1.06
N GLU A 107 0.11 13.97 -1.56
CA GLU A 107 0.08 14.31 -2.99
C GLU A 107 0.66 15.69 -3.30
N GLN A 108 1.92 15.93 -2.97
CA GLN A 108 2.64 17.12 -3.41
C GLN A 108 3.23 16.88 -4.82
N ARG A 109 2.64 17.43 -5.88
CA ARG A 109 3.45 17.84 -7.06
C ARG A 109 3.20 19.25 -7.59
N ASP A 110 2.20 19.97 -7.10
CA ASP A 110 1.73 21.19 -7.76
C ASP A 110 1.93 22.46 -6.93
N GLY A 111 3.00 22.53 -6.12
CA GLY A 111 3.45 23.77 -5.45
C GLY A 111 2.47 24.42 -4.46
N CYS A 112 1.24 23.91 -4.32
CA CYS A 112 0.30 24.32 -3.29
C CYS A 112 0.68 23.62 -2.00
N GLU A 113 1.49 24.28 -1.17
CA GLU A 113 1.67 23.86 0.20
C GLU A 113 0.31 23.89 0.91
N PRO A 114 -0.08 22.83 1.64
CA PRO A 114 -1.22 22.91 2.52
C PRO A 114 -0.97 24.01 3.55
N THR A 115 -1.64 25.16 3.39
CA THR A 115 -1.54 26.25 4.36
C THR A 115 -2.46 25.94 5.54
N LEU A 116 -1.86 25.49 6.64
CA LEU A 116 -2.58 25.27 7.89
C LEU A 116 -2.95 26.64 8.49
N THR A 117 -4.24 26.94 8.54
CA THR A 117 -4.72 28.20 9.12
C THR A 117 -4.71 28.11 10.65
N PRO A 118 -4.52 29.22 11.38
CA PRO A 118 -4.66 29.24 12.84
C PRO A 118 -6.00 28.68 13.33
N GLU A 119 -7.07 28.91 12.57
CA GLU A 119 -8.42 28.41 12.86
C GLU A 119 -8.49 26.88 12.74
N ALA A 120 -7.85 26.29 11.71
CA ALA A 120 -7.76 24.84 11.57
C ALA A 120 -6.99 24.20 12.73
N ILE A 121 -5.87 24.79 13.13
CA ILE A 121 -5.10 24.34 14.30
C ILE A 121 -5.97 24.36 15.56
N GLN A 122 -6.70 25.45 15.78
CA GLN A 122 -7.58 25.59 16.94
C GLN A 122 -8.67 24.52 16.98
N GLN A 123 -9.30 24.21 15.84
CA GLN A 123 -10.33 23.17 15.75
C GLN A 123 -9.75 21.77 15.99
N GLU A 124 -8.57 21.48 15.43
CA GLU A 124 -7.87 20.22 15.66
C GLU A 124 -7.47 20.06 17.14
N ASP A 125 -6.90 21.09 17.76
CA ASP A 125 -6.55 21.10 19.19
C ASP A 125 -7.77 20.91 20.09
N ALA A 126 -8.90 21.53 19.74
CA ALA A 126 -10.15 21.36 20.47
C ALA A 126 -10.62 19.90 20.40
N LEU A 127 -10.67 19.31 19.19
CA LEU A 127 -11.04 17.90 18.99
C LEU A 127 -10.12 16.96 19.78
N LEU A 128 -8.81 17.18 19.71
CA LEU A 128 -7.82 16.38 20.45
C LEU A 128 -8.05 16.47 21.96
N SER A 129 -8.35 17.66 22.48
CA SER A 129 -8.66 17.85 23.91
C SER A 129 -9.94 17.12 24.35
N HIS A 130 -10.92 16.95 23.46
CA HIS A 130 -12.08 16.09 23.71
C HIS A 130 -11.68 14.61 23.72
N ILE A 131 -10.94 14.17 22.72
CA ILE A 131 -10.49 12.76 22.60
C ILE A 131 -9.66 12.35 23.81
N GLN A 132 -8.71 13.18 24.24
CA GLN A 132 -7.85 12.90 25.40
C GLN A 132 -8.64 12.64 26.69
N ARG A 133 -9.73 13.39 26.90
CA ARG A 133 -10.60 13.19 28.07
C ARG A 133 -11.46 11.93 27.97
N LEU A 134 -11.79 11.50 26.75
CA LEU A 134 -12.70 10.39 26.50
C LEU A 134 -12.02 9.04 26.36
N LEU A 135 -10.76 9.00 25.92
CA LEU A 135 -10.04 7.76 25.66
C LEU A 135 -10.04 6.77 26.83
N PRO A 136 -9.80 7.16 28.09
CA PRO A 136 -9.85 6.21 29.22
C PRO A 136 -11.22 5.53 29.36
N ARG A 137 -12.30 6.28 29.10
CA ARG A 137 -13.67 5.75 29.10
C ARG A 137 -13.88 4.80 27.93
N LEU A 138 -13.45 5.15 26.72
CA LEU A 138 -13.59 4.29 25.54
C LEU A 138 -12.79 2.97 25.68
N VAL A 139 -11.59 3.03 26.25
CA VAL A 139 -10.79 1.85 26.60
C VAL A 139 -11.53 0.98 27.61
N SER A 140 -12.08 1.60 28.66
CA SER A 140 -12.85 0.89 29.67
C SER A 140 -14.11 0.25 29.09
N GLU A 141 -14.85 0.95 28.22
CA GLU A 141 -16.02 0.42 27.51
C GLU A 141 -15.63 -0.77 26.63
N LEU A 142 -14.54 -0.66 25.87
CA LEU A 142 -14.04 -1.74 25.02
C LEU A 142 -13.65 -2.97 25.85
N GLN A 143 -12.99 -2.77 26.99
CA GLN A 143 -12.60 -3.84 27.91
C GLN A 143 -13.79 -4.45 28.66
N GLN A 144 -14.89 -3.72 28.86
CA GLN A 144 -16.12 -4.25 29.45
C GLN A 144 -16.94 -5.08 28.46
N GLN A 145 -16.83 -4.78 27.16
CA GLN A 145 -17.51 -5.52 26.10
C GLN A 145 -16.88 -6.88 25.80
N ARG A 146 -15.68 -7.18 26.34
CA ARG A 146 -14.92 -8.40 26.01
C ARG A 146 -13.95 -8.84 27.11
N ASP A 147 -13.67 -10.13 27.16
CA ASP A 147 -12.68 -10.69 28.09
C ASP A 147 -11.23 -10.55 27.61
N ASP A 148 -11.01 -10.15 26.34
CA ASP A 148 -9.68 -10.07 25.73
C ASP A 148 -8.98 -8.71 25.94
N PRO A 149 -7.63 -8.66 25.97
CA PRO A 149 -6.87 -7.43 26.15
C PRO A 149 -7.08 -6.42 25.01
N VAL A 150 -7.07 -5.11 25.32
CA VAL A 150 -7.23 -4.00 24.34
C VAL A 150 -6.12 -3.97 23.27
N GLN A 151 -4.96 -4.55 23.54
CA GLN A 151 -3.81 -4.58 22.67
C GLN A 151 -4.11 -5.16 21.27
N GLY A 152 -3.49 -4.54 20.26
CA GLY A 152 -3.62 -4.88 18.85
C GLY A 152 -4.95 -4.51 18.20
N SER A 153 -5.94 -4.00 18.94
CA SER A 153 -7.26 -3.67 18.38
C SER A 153 -7.20 -2.56 17.34
N HIS A 154 -8.06 -2.66 16.33
CA HIS A 154 -8.38 -1.56 15.41
C HIS A 154 -9.81 -1.11 15.70
N VAL A 155 -9.97 0.00 16.42
CA VAL A 155 -11.23 0.41 17.02
C VAL A 155 -11.83 1.56 16.22
N TRP A 156 -13.08 1.44 15.81
CA TRP A 156 -13.81 2.52 15.16
C TRP A 156 -14.60 3.33 16.19
N VAL A 157 -14.44 4.65 16.14
CA VAL A 157 -15.18 5.61 16.97
C VAL A 157 -15.85 6.62 16.05
N TRP A 158 -17.16 6.76 16.16
CA TRP A 158 -17.92 7.73 15.37
C TRP A 158 -18.10 9.02 16.17
N ILE A 159 -17.74 10.14 15.55
CA ILE A 159 -17.99 11.50 16.03
C ILE A 159 -19.24 12.02 15.33
N ARG A 160 -20.29 12.30 16.11
CA ARG A 160 -21.56 12.85 15.63
C ARG A 160 -21.96 14.08 16.43
N ASP A 161 -22.86 14.88 15.88
CA ASP A 161 -23.46 15.99 16.60
C ASP A 161 -24.44 15.46 17.67
N GLN A 162 -24.51 16.10 18.83
CA GLN A 162 -25.58 15.80 19.79
C GLN A 162 -26.89 16.46 19.34
N HIS A 163 -28.01 15.73 19.43
CA HIS A 163 -29.33 16.28 19.11
C HIS A 163 -29.68 17.53 19.95
N GLU A 164 -29.36 17.51 21.24
CA GLU A 164 -29.67 18.60 22.18
C GLU A 164 -28.62 19.72 22.16
N HIS A 165 -27.38 19.38 21.78
CA HIS A 165 -26.23 20.29 21.76
C HIS A 165 -25.42 20.10 20.46
N PRO A 166 -25.93 20.55 19.29
CA PRO A 166 -25.32 20.27 18.00
C PRO A 166 -23.92 20.89 17.80
N GLN A 167 -23.50 21.78 18.71
CA GLN A 167 -22.15 22.35 18.74
C GLN A 167 -21.16 21.52 19.56
N GLU A 168 -21.62 20.50 20.28
CA GLU A 168 -20.78 19.59 21.06
C GLU A 168 -20.66 18.22 20.37
N PRO A 169 -19.42 17.71 20.20
CA PRO A 169 -19.23 16.38 19.63
C PRO A 169 -19.65 15.27 20.60
N HIS A 170 -20.36 14.28 20.08
CA HIS A 170 -20.62 13.00 20.73
C HIS A 170 -19.77 11.90 20.12
N PHE A 171 -19.23 11.04 20.97
CA PHE A 171 -18.34 9.96 20.57
C PHE A 171 -19.00 8.62 20.89
N GLU A 172 -19.18 7.80 19.87
CA GLU A 172 -19.77 6.48 19.96
C GLU A 172 -18.74 5.42 19.58
N LEU A 173 -18.45 4.50 20.49
CA LEU A 173 -17.66 3.31 20.20
C LEU A 173 -18.47 2.40 19.27
N VAL A 174 -17.98 2.21 18.04
CA VAL A 174 -18.71 1.44 17.01
C VAL A 174 -18.39 -0.04 17.12
N ALA A 175 -17.11 -0.40 16.96
CA ALA A 175 -16.67 -1.79 16.91
C ALA A 175 -15.14 -1.92 16.94
N ASP A 176 -14.64 -3.08 17.40
CA ASP A 176 -13.30 -3.56 17.03
C ASP A 176 -13.39 -4.21 15.65
N HIS A 177 -12.63 -3.68 14.71
CA HIS A 177 -12.65 -4.11 13.33
C HIS A 177 -12.45 -5.62 13.18
N PHE A 178 -11.40 -6.19 13.76
CA PHE A 178 -11.05 -7.60 13.56
C PHE A 178 -11.79 -8.53 14.50
N ARG A 179 -12.02 -8.10 15.75
CA ARG A 179 -12.65 -8.98 16.76
C ARG A 179 -14.17 -8.99 16.67
N THR A 180 -14.80 -7.93 16.17
CA THR A 180 -16.27 -7.87 16.09
C THR A 180 -16.79 -7.65 14.68
N LEU A 181 -16.25 -6.68 13.93
CA LEU A 181 -16.86 -6.27 12.65
C LEU A 181 -16.63 -7.26 11.51
N VAL A 182 -15.38 -7.71 11.32
CA VAL A 182 -15.00 -8.59 10.20
C VAL A 182 -14.64 -10.01 10.62
N PHE A 183 -14.75 -10.34 11.91
CA PHE A 183 -14.41 -11.67 12.43
C PHE A 183 -14.99 -12.84 11.59
N PRO A 184 -16.27 -12.81 11.16
CA PRO A 184 -16.84 -13.89 10.35
C PRO A 184 -16.20 -14.01 8.96
N GLN A 185 -15.63 -12.93 8.41
CA GLN A 185 -14.97 -12.88 7.11
C GLN A 185 -13.48 -13.25 7.19
N LEU A 186 -12.87 -13.23 8.38
CA LEU A 186 -11.48 -13.62 8.56
C LEU A 186 -11.26 -15.10 8.23
N HIS A 187 -10.14 -15.40 7.58
CA HIS A 187 -9.82 -16.75 7.13
C HIS A 187 -9.49 -17.66 8.32
N VAL A 188 -10.16 -18.81 8.43
CA VAL A 188 -9.86 -19.82 9.45
C VAL A 188 -8.56 -20.54 9.09
N LEU A 189 -7.56 -20.42 9.95
CA LEU A 189 -6.27 -21.10 9.78
C LEU A 189 -6.35 -22.51 10.36
N GLN A 190 -6.22 -23.52 9.49
CA GLN A 190 -6.04 -24.92 9.90
C GLN A 190 -4.76 -25.08 10.73
N ASP A 191 -4.70 -25.99 11.69
CA ASP A 191 -3.55 -26.13 12.61
C ASP A 191 -2.23 -26.51 11.92
N ASP A 192 -2.30 -27.19 10.77
CA ASP A 192 -1.15 -27.58 9.96
C ASP A 192 -0.75 -26.53 8.92
N ALA A 193 -1.52 -25.44 8.76
CA ALA A 193 -1.19 -24.38 7.83
C ALA A 193 0.07 -23.62 8.27
N PHE A 194 1.07 -23.53 7.37
CA PHE A 194 2.33 -22.82 7.59
C PHE A 194 3.07 -23.26 8.86
N PRO A 195 3.45 -24.55 8.98
CA PRO A 195 3.93 -25.13 10.24
C PRO A 195 5.24 -24.51 10.76
N GLU A 196 6.02 -23.88 9.89
CA GLU A 196 7.29 -23.22 10.23
C GLU A 196 7.11 -21.79 10.76
N VAL A 197 5.91 -21.20 10.64
CA VAL A 197 5.63 -19.83 11.07
C VAL A 197 4.83 -19.83 12.36
N PRO A 198 5.35 -19.24 13.46
CA PRO A 198 4.63 -19.20 14.72
C PRO A 198 3.37 -18.35 14.61
N ARG A 199 2.34 -18.70 15.38
CA ARG A 199 1.09 -17.94 15.48
C ARG A 199 1.08 -17.17 16.79
N VAL A 200 0.74 -15.89 16.72
CA VAL A 200 0.57 -15.01 17.87
C VAL A 200 -0.84 -14.43 17.86
N ASP A 201 -1.41 -14.20 19.04
CA ASP A 201 -2.67 -13.46 19.13
C ASP A 201 -2.46 -12.00 18.70
N LEU A 202 -3.51 -11.35 18.21
CA LEU A 202 -3.51 -9.92 17.91
C LEU A 202 -3.05 -9.07 19.10
N SER A 203 -3.33 -9.51 20.34
CA SER A 203 -2.84 -8.87 21.56
C SER A 203 -1.32 -8.88 21.74
N ALA A 204 -0.58 -9.62 20.91
CA ALA A 204 0.88 -9.54 20.87
C ALA A 204 1.37 -8.18 20.36
N ILE A 205 0.55 -7.44 19.60
CA ILE A 205 0.86 -6.07 19.19
C ILE A 205 0.68 -5.14 20.39
N SER A 206 1.79 -4.66 20.95
CA SER A 206 1.81 -3.82 22.15
C SER A 206 1.76 -2.32 21.84
N GLY A 207 1.98 -1.92 20.58
CA GLY A 207 1.96 -0.51 20.18
C GLY A 207 1.94 -0.32 18.67
N TYR A 208 1.19 0.69 18.21
CA TYR A 208 1.21 1.16 16.82
C TYR A 208 2.10 2.39 16.70
N ILE A 209 2.99 2.38 15.70
CA ILE A 209 4.06 3.36 15.54
C ILE A 209 3.83 4.31 14.39
N LEU A 210 3.52 3.74 13.23
CA LEU A 210 3.30 4.48 12.00
C LEU A 210 2.40 3.64 11.14
N GLN A 211 1.52 4.28 10.38
CA GLN A 211 0.66 3.57 9.44
C GLN A 211 0.88 4.16 8.04
N PRO A 212 1.94 3.74 7.30
CA PRO A 212 2.22 4.26 5.96
C PRO A 212 1.14 3.91 4.92
N ASP A 213 0.35 2.87 5.18
CA ASP A 213 -0.85 2.54 4.41
C ASP A 213 -1.87 1.87 5.33
N ARG A 214 -3.14 1.79 4.96
CA ARG A 214 -4.20 1.12 5.74
C ARG A 214 -3.91 -0.36 5.98
N GLN A 215 -3.10 -0.98 5.13
CA GLN A 215 -2.74 -2.38 5.24
C GLN A 215 -1.37 -2.62 5.90
N ILE A 216 -0.54 -1.59 6.08
CA ILE A 216 0.81 -1.69 6.64
C ILE A 216 0.94 -0.77 7.85
N SER A 217 1.35 -1.33 8.98
CA SER A 217 1.68 -0.58 10.19
C SER A 217 3.05 -0.98 10.73
N PHE A 218 3.87 -0.01 11.13
CA PHE A 218 4.98 -0.27 12.04
C PHE A 218 4.42 -0.45 13.44
N VAL A 219 4.85 -1.49 14.13
CA VAL A 219 4.34 -1.86 15.44
C VAL A 219 5.45 -2.33 16.37
N ASP A 220 5.19 -2.25 17.67
CA ASP A 220 5.92 -3.03 18.66
C ASP A 220 5.13 -4.31 18.95
N ALA A 221 5.82 -5.45 18.99
CA ALA A 221 5.20 -6.75 19.20
C ALA A 221 5.97 -7.63 20.20
N ASN A 222 5.22 -8.30 21.08
CA ASN A 222 5.70 -9.31 22.02
C ASN A 222 5.54 -10.70 21.41
N LEU A 223 6.56 -11.19 20.72
CA LEU A 223 6.51 -12.49 20.05
C LEU A 223 6.49 -13.69 20.99
N ARG A 224 6.91 -13.51 22.24
CA ARG A 224 6.91 -14.55 23.28
C ARG A 224 6.35 -13.98 24.58
N PRO A 225 5.59 -14.75 25.37
CA PRO A 225 5.15 -14.31 26.68
C PRO A 225 6.36 -13.89 27.55
N GLY A 226 6.30 -12.68 28.11
CA GLY A 226 7.36 -12.13 28.97
C GLY A 226 8.63 -11.65 28.25
N SER A 227 8.69 -11.68 26.91
CA SER A 227 9.80 -11.07 26.19
C SER A 227 9.62 -9.55 26.06
N ALA A 228 10.72 -8.82 25.90
CA ALA A 228 10.67 -7.43 25.47
C ALA A 228 9.98 -7.31 24.11
N SER A 229 9.25 -6.20 23.90
CA SER A 229 8.68 -5.89 22.61
C SER A 229 9.78 -5.63 21.58
N VAL A 230 9.56 -6.10 20.36
CA VAL A 230 10.45 -5.85 19.21
C VAL A 230 9.70 -5.12 18.11
N ARG A 231 10.40 -4.22 17.43
CA ARG A 231 9.82 -3.45 16.32
C ARG A 231 9.62 -4.34 15.10
N MET A 232 8.42 -4.31 14.55
CA MET A 232 7.97 -5.12 13.43
C MET A 232 7.15 -4.30 12.45
N VAL A 233 6.90 -4.88 11.28
CA VAL A 233 5.91 -4.41 10.31
C VAL A 233 4.73 -5.36 10.32
N PHE A 234 3.57 -4.87 10.68
CA PHE A 234 2.31 -5.59 10.60
C PHE A 234 1.66 -5.34 9.25
N LYS A 235 1.50 -6.40 8.44
CA LYS A 235 0.70 -6.38 7.21
C LYS A 235 -0.63 -7.07 7.49
N THR A 236 -1.72 -6.39 7.16
CA THR A 236 -3.11 -6.86 7.27
C THR A 236 -3.83 -6.66 5.93
N CYS A 237 -5.05 -7.18 5.77
CA CYS A 237 -5.87 -6.82 4.63
C CYS A 237 -6.23 -5.32 4.69
N ARG A 238 -6.36 -4.68 3.53
CA ARG A 238 -6.87 -3.31 3.47
C ARG A 238 -8.31 -3.31 4.00
N PHE A 239 -8.60 -2.59 5.08
CA PHE A 239 -9.96 -2.60 5.63
C PHE A 239 -10.78 -1.38 5.20
N SER A 240 -12.09 -1.59 5.04
CA SER A 240 -13.04 -0.54 4.69
C SER A 240 -13.59 0.16 5.92
N THR A 241 -14.00 1.41 5.72
CA THR A 241 -14.80 2.13 6.72
C THR A 241 -16.13 1.39 6.95
N PRO A 242 -16.56 1.17 8.20
CA PRO A 242 -17.78 0.45 8.51
C PRO A 242 -19.01 1.06 7.80
N PRO A 243 -19.91 0.24 7.23
CA PRO A 243 -21.04 0.72 6.45
C PRO A 243 -22.02 1.50 7.33
N MET A 244 -22.15 1.15 8.62
CA MET A 244 -22.98 1.88 9.59
C MET A 244 -22.60 3.36 9.74
N ILE A 245 -21.37 3.75 9.36
CA ILE A 245 -20.92 5.14 9.40
C ILE A 245 -21.07 5.83 8.02
N LEU A 246 -21.14 5.05 6.94
CA LEU A 246 -21.28 5.53 5.55
C LEU A 246 -22.69 5.37 4.96
N ALA A 247 -23.62 4.73 5.68
CA ALA A 247 -24.92 4.26 5.18
C ALA A 247 -25.88 5.35 4.70
N GLU A 248 -25.56 6.64 4.85
CA GLU A 248 -26.42 7.72 4.35
C GLU A 248 -25.89 8.34 3.05
N ASN A 249 -25.20 7.57 2.20
CA ASN A 249 -24.88 8.01 0.84
C ASN A 249 -25.57 7.10 -0.20
N PRO A 250 -26.65 7.54 -0.86
CA PRO A 250 -27.49 6.72 -1.75
C PRO A 250 -26.82 6.32 -3.08
N PHE A 251 -25.53 6.57 -3.26
CA PHE A 251 -24.81 6.19 -4.48
C PHE A 251 -24.29 4.75 -4.45
N ARG A 252 -25.20 3.82 -4.70
CA ARG A 252 -25.09 2.66 -5.62
C ARG A 252 -26.20 1.68 -5.25
N GLY A 253 -26.98 1.26 -6.24
CA GLY A 253 -28.07 0.28 -6.11
C GLY A 253 -27.61 -1.13 -5.76
N LEU A 254 -26.80 -1.28 -4.70
CA LEU A 254 -26.54 -2.53 -4.01
C LEU A 254 -27.65 -2.71 -2.98
N SER A 255 -28.29 -3.87 -3.00
CA SER A 255 -29.52 -4.18 -2.26
C SER A 255 -29.34 -4.37 -0.74
N ASP A 256 -28.13 -4.23 -0.18
CA ASP A 256 -27.87 -4.10 1.26
C ASP A 256 -26.39 -3.67 1.48
N PRO A 257 -26.11 -2.51 2.10
CA PRO A 257 -24.74 -2.07 2.42
C PRO A 257 -23.94 -3.06 3.27
N LYS A 258 -24.59 -3.84 4.13
CA LYS A 258 -23.93 -4.84 4.99
C LYS A 258 -23.44 -6.04 4.18
N VAL A 259 -24.25 -6.51 3.22
CA VAL A 259 -23.87 -7.62 2.33
C VAL A 259 -22.71 -7.22 1.43
N GLY A 260 -22.75 -6.01 0.86
CA GLY A 260 -21.66 -5.46 0.06
C GLY A 260 -20.35 -5.33 0.85
N PHE A 261 -20.43 -4.84 2.09
CA PHE A 261 -19.26 -4.74 2.97
C PHE A 261 -18.67 -6.12 3.28
N ALA A 262 -19.47 -7.09 3.71
CA ALA A 262 -18.99 -8.42 4.05
C ALA A 262 -18.34 -9.15 2.86
N ALA A 263 -18.93 -9.06 1.67
CA ALA A 263 -18.35 -9.64 0.46
C ALA A 263 -17.00 -9.00 0.11
N HIS A 264 -16.90 -7.67 0.28
CA HIS A 264 -15.69 -6.92 -0.02
C HIS A 264 -14.55 -7.21 0.97
N GLU A 265 -14.83 -7.26 2.26
CA GLU A 265 -13.86 -7.65 3.30
C GLU A 265 -13.42 -9.10 3.12
N GLY A 266 -14.36 -10.01 2.82
CA GLY A 266 -14.04 -11.41 2.51
C GLY A 266 -13.12 -11.56 1.30
N HIS A 267 -13.33 -10.78 0.24
CA HIS A 267 -12.44 -10.78 -0.92
C HIS A 267 -11.03 -10.30 -0.57
N ARG A 268 -10.89 -9.20 0.18
CA ARG A 268 -9.57 -8.70 0.59
C ARG A 268 -8.85 -9.65 1.54
N GLN A 269 -9.59 -10.31 2.42
CA GLN A 269 -9.02 -11.35 3.26
C GLN A 269 -8.52 -12.54 2.44
N GLN A 270 -9.24 -12.92 1.39
CA GLN A 270 -8.81 -13.96 0.46
C GLN A 270 -7.52 -13.55 -0.27
N MET A 271 -7.40 -12.30 -0.70
CA MET A 271 -6.17 -11.79 -1.32
C MET A 271 -4.97 -11.87 -0.38
N LEU A 272 -5.14 -11.42 0.88
CA LEU A 272 -4.13 -11.54 1.94
C LEU A 272 -3.68 -13.00 2.14
N ASN A 273 -4.63 -13.93 2.24
CA ASN A 273 -4.33 -15.36 2.41
C ASN A 273 -3.63 -15.97 1.18
N ASN A 274 -4.05 -15.58 -0.02
CA ASN A 274 -3.42 -16.03 -1.26
C ASN A 274 -1.96 -15.56 -1.35
N GLU A 275 -1.68 -14.30 -0.99
CA GLU A 275 -0.31 -13.80 -0.93
C GLU A 275 0.55 -14.64 0.03
N LEU A 276 0.05 -14.93 1.24
CA LEU A 276 0.75 -15.76 2.20
C LEU A 276 1.05 -17.17 1.65
N ALA A 277 0.08 -17.76 0.93
CA ALA A 277 0.26 -19.05 0.27
C ALA A 277 1.30 -19.01 -0.87
N GLU A 278 1.38 -17.93 -1.64
CA GLU A 278 2.42 -17.74 -2.66
C GLU A 278 3.80 -17.54 -2.02
N MET A 279 3.91 -16.75 -0.96
CA MET A 279 5.15 -16.58 -0.20
C MET A 279 5.73 -17.92 0.29
N ALA A 280 4.87 -18.81 0.78
CA ALA A 280 5.27 -20.14 1.23
C ALA A 280 5.84 -21.02 0.10
N LYS A 281 5.38 -20.85 -1.14
CA LYS A 281 5.90 -21.58 -2.31
C LYS A 281 7.28 -21.06 -2.71
N VAL A 282 7.46 -19.74 -2.69
CA VAL A 282 8.68 -19.08 -3.18
C VAL A 282 9.78 -18.93 -2.14
N GLN A 283 9.64 -19.53 -0.96
CA GLN A 283 10.65 -19.45 0.10
C GLN A 283 12.04 -19.94 -0.34
N SER A 284 13.05 -19.45 0.40
CA SER A 284 14.48 -19.84 0.31
C SER A 284 15.32 -19.13 -0.77
N HIS A 285 15.27 -17.80 -0.84
CA HIS A 285 16.24 -17.01 -1.62
C HIS A 285 16.61 -15.69 -0.91
N PRO A 286 17.89 -15.26 -0.91
CA PRO A 286 18.32 -14.04 -0.21
C PRO A 286 17.72 -12.72 -0.74
N ASN A 287 17.15 -12.73 -1.94
CA ASN A 287 16.58 -11.54 -2.61
C ASN A 287 15.05 -11.62 -2.80
N VAL A 288 14.40 -12.58 -2.14
CA VAL A 288 12.93 -12.78 -2.13
C VAL A 288 12.47 -12.62 -0.68
N MET A 289 11.34 -11.96 -0.45
CA MET A 289 10.81 -11.77 0.90
C MET A 289 10.73 -13.12 1.64
N PRO A 290 11.32 -13.25 2.85
CA PRO A 290 11.17 -14.46 3.64
C PRO A 290 9.73 -14.63 4.14
N MET A 291 9.42 -15.85 4.59
CA MET A 291 8.18 -16.10 5.32
C MET A 291 8.03 -15.13 6.51
N PRO A 292 6.81 -14.74 6.88
CA PRO A 292 6.58 -13.86 8.01
C PRO A 292 7.22 -14.39 9.29
N VAL A 293 7.59 -13.47 10.17
CA VAL A 293 8.14 -13.80 11.49
C VAL A 293 7.07 -14.46 12.36
N ALA A 294 5.82 -14.02 12.24
CA ALA A 294 4.67 -14.63 12.89
C ALA A 294 3.37 -14.33 12.13
N LEU A 295 2.41 -15.26 12.18
CA LEU A 295 1.03 -15.01 11.78
C LEU A 295 0.27 -14.42 12.95
N VAL A 296 -0.52 -13.38 12.70
CA VAL A 296 -1.34 -12.70 13.71
C VAL A 296 -2.77 -13.20 13.58
N THR A 297 -3.31 -13.71 14.68
CA THR A 297 -4.64 -14.33 14.71
C THR A 297 -5.53 -13.72 15.78
N VAL A 298 -6.84 -13.84 15.59
CA VAL A 298 -7.84 -13.66 16.66
C VAL A 298 -8.61 -14.95 16.85
N THR A 299 -9.16 -15.11 18.04
CA THR A 299 -9.92 -16.30 18.43
C THR A 299 -11.38 -15.95 18.65
N ALA A 300 -12.31 -16.88 18.36
CA ALA A 300 -13.73 -16.66 18.63
C ALA A 300 -14.00 -16.39 20.12
N PRO A 301 -14.81 -15.36 20.47
CA PRO A 301 -15.26 -15.16 21.84
C PRO A 301 -16.26 -16.26 22.24
N GLY A 302 -15.89 -17.17 23.15
CA GLY A 302 -16.73 -18.27 23.63
C GLY A 302 -16.01 -19.31 24.49
N THR A 303 -16.75 -19.97 25.41
CA THR A 303 -16.22 -20.81 26.51
C THR A 303 -16.21 -22.33 26.26
N GLY A 304 -16.32 -22.82 25.03
CA GLY A 304 -16.31 -24.28 24.80
C GLY A 304 -15.98 -24.69 23.37
N GLU A 305 -14.94 -25.52 23.27
CA GLU A 305 -14.47 -26.37 22.17
C GLU A 305 -14.18 -25.72 20.80
N GLU A 306 -12.93 -25.92 20.37
CA GLU A 306 -12.28 -25.40 19.15
C GLU A 306 -12.37 -23.89 18.95
N ARG A 307 -11.48 -23.20 19.68
CA ARG A 307 -11.12 -21.80 19.46
C ARG A 307 -10.49 -21.63 18.07
N GLU A 308 -11.33 -21.56 17.04
CA GLU A 308 -10.93 -21.30 15.66
C GLU A 308 -10.05 -20.05 15.62
N LYS A 309 -8.79 -20.22 15.19
CA LYS A 309 -7.86 -19.11 14.98
C LYS A 309 -8.09 -18.55 13.59
N ARG A 310 -8.44 -17.27 13.53
CA ARG A 310 -8.68 -16.59 12.27
C ARG A 310 -7.54 -15.62 11.97
N LEU A 311 -7.03 -15.65 10.75
CA LEU A 311 -5.93 -14.82 10.28
C LEU A 311 -6.38 -13.36 10.22
N VAL A 312 -5.68 -12.49 10.92
CA VAL A 312 -5.80 -11.02 10.77
C VAL A 312 -4.77 -10.50 9.78
N GLY A 313 -3.54 -11.01 9.89
CA GLY A 313 -2.39 -10.51 9.16
C GLY A 313 -1.12 -11.21 9.60
N TRP A 314 0.03 -10.61 9.36
CA TRP A 314 1.30 -11.17 9.78
C TRP A 314 2.34 -10.10 10.10
N LEU A 315 3.33 -10.49 10.90
CA LEU A 315 4.46 -9.66 11.27
C LEU A 315 5.66 -9.97 10.38
N GLN A 316 6.24 -8.94 9.80
CA GLN A 316 7.49 -8.96 9.05
C GLN A 316 8.57 -8.18 9.80
N ARG A 317 9.82 -8.47 9.45
CA ARG A 317 10.94 -7.62 9.87
C ARG A 317 10.80 -6.24 9.22
N PRO A 318 11.19 -5.16 9.92
CA PRO A 318 11.29 -3.86 9.28
C PRO A 318 12.42 -3.86 8.26
N PHE A 319 12.13 -3.38 7.06
CA PHE A 319 13.07 -3.20 5.96
C PHE A 319 12.99 -1.76 5.46
N LEU A 320 14.00 -1.31 4.72
CA LEU A 320 14.05 0.05 4.18
C LEU A 320 13.35 0.09 2.82
N SER A 321 12.50 1.09 2.58
CA SER A 321 11.82 1.25 1.30
C SER A 321 12.76 1.78 0.22
N TRP A 322 12.71 1.17 -0.97
CA TRP A 322 13.44 1.66 -2.14
C TRP A 322 12.80 2.95 -2.70
N GLU A 323 11.47 2.96 -2.84
CA GLU A 323 10.75 4.01 -3.57
C GLU A 323 10.73 5.37 -2.86
N THR A 324 10.79 5.38 -1.53
CA THR A 324 10.91 6.64 -0.76
C THR A 324 12.27 7.29 -0.93
N HIS A 325 13.22 6.60 -1.56
CA HIS A 325 14.59 7.04 -1.65
C HIS A 325 15.08 6.91 -3.10
N ASP A 326 14.81 7.94 -3.90
CA ASP A 326 15.58 8.23 -5.12
C ASP A 326 17.11 8.33 -4.84
N LYS A 327 17.51 8.29 -3.56
CA LYS A 327 18.86 8.26 -2.99
C LYS A 327 19.09 6.97 -2.19
N ILE A 328 20.20 6.27 -2.38
CA ILE A 328 20.53 5.14 -1.49
C ILE A 328 20.92 5.68 -0.10
N PRO A 329 20.39 5.14 1.02
CA PRO A 329 20.75 5.62 2.35
C PRO A 329 22.25 5.62 2.59
N GLY A 330 22.79 6.76 3.03
CA GLY A 330 24.23 6.91 3.31
C GLY A 330 25.13 7.07 2.08
N VAL A 331 24.58 7.10 0.86
CA VAL A 331 25.34 7.25 -0.39
C VAL A 331 24.91 8.52 -1.12
N GLU A 332 25.88 9.30 -1.59
CA GLU A 332 25.59 10.56 -2.28
C GLU A 332 25.14 10.30 -3.74
N PRO A 333 23.96 10.81 -4.17
CA PRO A 333 23.43 10.56 -5.51
C PRO A 333 24.38 11.03 -6.63
N GLY A 334 24.36 10.32 -7.76
CA GLY A 334 25.12 10.72 -8.95
C GLY A 334 26.62 10.41 -8.90
N THR A 335 27.10 9.80 -7.81
CA THR A 335 28.50 9.43 -7.64
C THR A 335 28.81 8.02 -8.21
N PRO A 336 30.09 7.68 -8.45
CA PRO A 336 30.47 6.31 -8.79
C PRO A 336 30.05 5.27 -7.74
N GLU A 337 29.99 5.65 -6.47
CA GLU A 337 29.52 4.79 -5.39
C GLU A 337 28.01 4.53 -5.50
N ASP A 338 27.19 5.54 -5.80
CA ASP A 338 25.75 5.38 -6.09
C ASP A 338 25.53 4.42 -7.27
N ALA A 339 26.29 4.59 -8.36
CA ALA A 339 26.23 3.70 -9.52
C ALA A 339 26.59 2.24 -9.14
N HIS A 340 27.65 2.05 -8.34
CA HIS A 340 28.05 0.73 -7.86
C HIS A 340 26.94 0.03 -7.06
N TRP A 341 26.32 0.73 -6.10
CA TRP A 341 25.25 0.16 -5.30
C TRP A 341 24.00 -0.14 -6.11
N ARG A 342 23.60 0.74 -7.04
CA ARG A 342 22.46 0.47 -7.94
C ARG A 342 22.70 -0.74 -8.81
N MET A 343 23.92 -0.91 -9.33
CA MET A 343 24.29 -2.11 -10.10
C MET A 343 24.20 -3.38 -9.26
N ARG A 344 24.67 -3.33 -8.00
CA ARG A 344 24.53 -4.45 -7.06
C ARG A 344 23.06 -4.78 -6.76
N TYR A 345 22.22 -3.78 -6.52
CA TYR A 345 20.78 -4.01 -6.28
C TYR A 345 20.02 -4.46 -7.53
N ALA A 346 20.43 -4.00 -8.72
CA ALA A 346 19.91 -4.50 -9.98
C ALA A 346 20.28 -5.98 -10.21
N LYS A 347 21.49 -6.39 -9.81
CA LYS A 347 21.91 -7.79 -9.78
C LYS A 347 21.07 -8.62 -8.82
N ASP A 348 20.91 -8.18 -7.57
CA ASP A 348 20.05 -8.81 -6.56
C ASP A 348 18.61 -9.02 -7.09
N PHE A 349 18.06 -7.98 -7.74
CA PHE A 349 16.74 -8.03 -8.38
C PHE A 349 16.69 -9.07 -9.52
N ALA A 350 17.66 -9.06 -10.44
CA ALA A 350 17.70 -10.02 -11.55
C ALA A 350 17.80 -11.47 -11.05
N GLN A 351 18.59 -11.71 -10.00
CA GLN A 351 18.71 -13.03 -9.36
C GLN A 351 17.40 -13.47 -8.70
N ALA A 352 16.67 -12.56 -8.05
CA ALA A 352 15.34 -12.86 -7.51
C ALA A 352 14.36 -13.31 -8.61
N ILE A 353 14.36 -12.61 -9.75
CA ILE A 353 13.49 -12.92 -10.88
C ILE A 353 13.84 -14.28 -11.50
N GLU A 354 15.13 -14.54 -11.74
CA GLU A 354 15.59 -15.83 -12.24
C GLU A 354 15.15 -16.96 -11.31
N PHE A 355 15.35 -16.80 -10.00
CA PHE A 355 14.93 -17.79 -9.01
C PHE A 355 13.42 -18.04 -9.07
N LEU A 356 12.59 -16.99 -9.10
CA LEU A 356 11.13 -17.13 -9.15
C LEU A 356 10.68 -17.87 -10.40
N ILE A 357 11.20 -17.51 -11.57
CA ILE A 357 10.79 -18.13 -12.84
C ILE A 357 11.35 -19.55 -12.96
N ARG A 358 12.67 -19.71 -12.81
CA ARG A 358 13.38 -20.96 -13.12
C ARG A 358 13.30 -22.01 -12.03
N LYS A 359 13.19 -21.61 -10.77
CA LYS A 359 13.17 -22.54 -9.63
C LYS A 359 11.79 -22.73 -9.03
N LYS A 360 10.88 -21.76 -9.21
CA LYS A 360 9.56 -21.77 -8.57
C LYS A 360 8.38 -21.75 -9.54
N ASP A 361 8.62 -21.64 -10.86
CA ASP A 361 7.56 -21.51 -11.87
C ASP A 361 6.57 -20.38 -11.52
N TYR A 362 7.12 -19.27 -11.02
CA TYR A 362 6.36 -18.15 -10.51
C TYR A 362 6.60 -16.88 -11.35
N TYR A 363 5.54 -16.42 -12.00
CA TYR A 363 5.52 -15.21 -12.82
C TYR A 363 4.87 -14.06 -12.05
N HIS A 364 5.71 -13.21 -11.44
CA HIS A 364 5.26 -12.11 -10.59
C HIS A 364 4.36 -11.12 -11.36
N SER A 365 3.16 -10.84 -10.83
CA SER A 365 2.14 -10.05 -11.53
C SER A 365 2.33 -8.53 -11.42
N ASP A 366 3.02 -8.07 -10.39
CA ASP A 366 3.25 -6.65 -10.14
C ASP A 366 4.73 -6.32 -9.92
N ILE A 367 5.53 -6.56 -10.96
CA ILE A 367 6.95 -6.18 -10.92
C ILE A 367 7.06 -4.67 -11.05
N ALA A 368 7.60 -4.03 -10.00
CA ALA A 368 7.76 -2.60 -9.92
C ALA A 368 8.91 -2.23 -8.98
N ALA A 369 9.41 -0.99 -9.08
CA ALA A 369 10.42 -0.47 -8.15
C ALA A 369 9.87 -0.28 -6.72
N HIS A 370 8.59 0.08 -6.52
CA HIS A 370 7.96 0.10 -5.16
C HIS A 370 7.94 -1.26 -4.51
N ASN A 371 7.83 -2.32 -5.30
CA ASN A 371 7.75 -3.68 -4.79
C ASN A 371 9.15 -4.25 -4.51
N THR A 372 10.07 -3.36 -4.10
CA THR A 372 11.41 -3.71 -3.64
C THR A 372 11.76 -2.99 -2.34
N LEU A 373 12.45 -3.71 -1.46
CA LEU A 373 12.96 -3.20 -0.19
C LEU A 373 14.47 -3.47 -0.08
N LEU A 374 15.15 -2.78 0.83
CA LEU A 374 16.51 -3.09 1.22
C LEU A 374 16.54 -3.71 2.62
N THR A 375 17.35 -4.75 2.80
CA THR A 375 17.50 -5.42 4.10
C THR A 375 18.07 -4.50 5.18
N GLU A 376 19.02 -3.64 4.79
CA GLU A 376 19.72 -2.67 5.63
C GLU A 376 20.47 -1.67 4.71
N PRO A 377 21.03 -0.57 5.22
CA PRO A 377 21.88 0.31 4.42
C PRO A 377 23.15 -0.38 3.91
N PRO A 378 23.83 0.18 2.90
CA PRO A 378 25.21 -0.17 2.58
C PRO A 378 26.13 -0.28 3.81
N PRO A 379 27.12 -1.19 3.82
CA PRO A 379 27.57 -2.03 2.71
C PRO A 379 26.96 -3.46 2.67
N ASN A 380 26.15 -3.82 3.65
CA ASN A 380 25.67 -5.20 3.80
C ASN A 380 24.27 -5.42 3.23
N GLY A 381 23.56 -4.32 2.94
CA GLY A 381 22.24 -4.31 2.30
C GLY A 381 22.16 -5.16 1.04
N ARG A 382 20.99 -5.77 0.86
CA ARG A 382 20.56 -6.46 -0.35
C ARG A 382 19.17 -6.00 -0.73
N LEU A 383 18.86 -6.07 -2.02
CA LEU A 383 17.50 -5.85 -2.49
C LEU A 383 16.65 -7.11 -2.25
N LEU A 384 15.43 -6.90 -1.75
CA LEU A 384 14.38 -7.89 -1.61
C LEU A 384 13.20 -7.54 -2.53
N LEU A 385 12.75 -8.51 -3.31
CA LEU A 385 11.46 -8.46 -3.99
C LEU A 385 10.34 -8.77 -3.00
N ILE A 386 9.24 -8.01 -3.06
CA ILE A 386 8.08 -8.12 -2.17
C ILE A 386 6.76 -8.11 -2.96
N ASP A 387 5.65 -8.23 -2.24
CA ASP A 387 4.28 -8.07 -2.74
C ASP A 387 3.83 -9.14 -3.76
N TYR A 388 3.58 -10.34 -3.24
CA TYR A 388 3.23 -11.52 -4.04
C TYR A 388 1.72 -11.62 -4.31
N GLU A 389 0.99 -10.51 -4.15
CA GLU A 389 -0.42 -10.46 -4.47
C GLU A 389 -0.65 -10.65 -5.98
N ARG A 390 -1.54 -11.58 -6.32
CA ARG A 390 -1.90 -11.83 -7.73
C ARG A 390 -2.92 -10.80 -8.18
N ILE A 391 -2.47 -9.82 -8.96
CA ILE A 391 -3.34 -8.82 -9.58
C ILE A 391 -4.12 -9.48 -10.73
N PRO A 392 -5.45 -9.31 -10.83
CA PRO A 392 -6.28 -9.96 -11.84
C PRO A 392 -6.16 -9.34 -13.24
N TYR A 393 -5.17 -8.47 -13.45
CA TYR A 393 -4.90 -7.81 -14.72
C TYR A 393 -3.39 -7.61 -14.92
N TYR A 394 -2.98 -7.50 -16.18
CA TYR A 394 -1.64 -7.08 -16.55
C TYR A 394 -1.42 -5.62 -16.15
N LEU A 395 -0.31 -5.39 -15.45
CA LEU A 395 0.14 -4.09 -14.99
C LEU A 395 1.66 -4.01 -15.22
N ASN A 396 2.13 -2.92 -15.79
CA ASN A 396 3.55 -2.55 -15.82
C ASN A 396 3.71 -1.25 -15.06
N SER A 397 3.89 -1.36 -13.75
CA SER A 397 3.92 -0.23 -12.84
C SER A 397 5.07 0.73 -13.18
N GLY A 398 4.72 1.87 -13.76
CA GLY A 398 5.69 2.88 -14.16
C GLY A 398 6.31 2.65 -15.54
N GLY A 399 5.73 1.81 -16.39
CA GLY A 399 6.07 1.72 -17.81
C GLY A 399 4.85 1.43 -18.68
N PRO A 400 5.00 1.45 -20.02
CA PRO A 400 3.89 1.23 -20.92
C PRO A 400 3.39 -0.21 -20.82
N GLU A 401 2.17 -0.46 -21.28
CA GLU A 401 1.72 -1.83 -21.47
C GLU A 401 2.56 -2.55 -22.52
N ALA A 402 2.94 -3.81 -22.27
CA ALA A 402 3.60 -4.65 -23.26
C ALA A 402 2.72 -4.78 -24.52
N PRO A 403 3.30 -4.82 -25.73
CA PRO A 403 2.55 -4.89 -26.98
C PRO A 403 1.51 -6.01 -27.02
N GLU A 404 1.87 -7.20 -26.54
CA GLU A 404 0.98 -8.36 -26.46
C GLU A 404 -0.17 -8.23 -25.45
N ALA A 405 -0.06 -7.32 -24.47
CA ALA A 405 -1.11 -7.06 -23.50
C ALA A 405 -2.15 -6.03 -24.00
N LYS A 406 -1.77 -5.18 -24.97
CA LYS A 406 -2.60 -4.11 -25.54
C LYS A 406 -3.70 -4.57 -26.49
N GLU A 407 -3.59 -5.76 -27.08
CA GLU A 407 -4.62 -6.32 -27.98
C GLU A 407 -5.97 -6.60 -27.29
N ARG A 408 -6.12 -6.23 -26.01
CA ARG A 408 -7.41 -6.11 -25.30
C ARG A 408 -8.39 -5.09 -25.91
N SER A 409 -7.94 -4.20 -26.81
CA SER A 409 -8.69 -2.97 -27.10
C SER A 409 -8.90 -2.61 -28.58
N GLN A 410 -8.42 -3.38 -29.56
CA GLN A 410 -8.59 -3.02 -30.98
C GLN A 410 -8.99 -4.22 -31.85
N ASP A 411 -10.30 -4.41 -32.00
CA ASP A 411 -10.87 -4.89 -33.27
C ASP A 411 -10.59 -3.82 -34.33
N GLY A 412 -9.39 -3.79 -34.89
CA GLY A 412 -9.00 -2.77 -35.85
C GLY A 412 -7.57 -2.89 -36.31
N SER A 413 -7.39 -3.63 -37.41
CA SER A 413 -6.29 -3.57 -38.37
C SER A 413 -4.95 -2.99 -37.89
N ASP A 414 -4.00 -3.87 -37.55
CA ASP A 414 -2.61 -3.62 -37.88
C ASP A 414 -1.90 -4.94 -38.25
N ASP A 415 -1.38 -5.00 -39.47
CA ASP A 415 -0.80 -6.17 -40.12
C ASP A 415 0.62 -6.46 -39.58
N SER A 416 0.74 -6.85 -38.31
CA SER A 416 1.97 -7.46 -37.79
C SER A 416 1.90 -8.99 -37.87
N PRO A 417 2.65 -9.64 -38.79
CA PRO A 417 2.58 -11.10 -39.01
C PRO A 417 3.07 -11.93 -37.82
N VAL A 418 3.65 -11.32 -36.78
CA VAL A 418 4.28 -12.03 -35.66
C VAL A 418 3.31 -12.33 -34.52
N ILE A 419 2.30 -11.49 -34.27
CA ILE A 419 1.29 -11.76 -33.23
C ILE A 419 0.34 -12.89 -33.66
N ARG A 420 0.12 -13.02 -34.97
CA ARG A 420 -0.61 -14.15 -35.57
C ARG A 420 -0.01 -15.50 -35.21
N ILE A 421 1.31 -15.62 -35.05
CA ILE A 421 1.97 -16.90 -34.76
C ILE A 421 1.68 -17.37 -33.33
N LEU A 422 1.49 -16.47 -32.35
CA LEU A 422 1.00 -16.83 -31.02
C LEU A 422 -0.52 -17.05 -30.98
N GLN A 423 -1.27 -16.55 -31.97
CA GLN A 423 -2.72 -16.76 -32.14
C GLN A 423 -3.07 -18.01 -32.99
N THR A 424 -2.11 -18.79 -33.48
CA THR A 424 -2.37 -19.98 -34.33
C THR A 424 -3.13 -21.13 -33.64
N GLY A 425 -3.38 -21.05 -32.34
CA GLY A 425 -4.38 -21.86 -31.66
C GLY A 425 -5.72 -21.15 -31.72
N SER A 426 -6.58 -21.53 -32.66
CA SER A 426 -7.96 -21.05 -32.86
C SER A 426 -8.77 -21.11 -31.56
N ILE A 427 -8.73 -20.06 -30.74
CA ILE A 427 -9.66 -19.91 -29.64
C ILE A 427 -10.04 -18.44 -29.58
N ILE A 428 -11.31 -18.16 -29.89
CA ILE A 428 -11.96 -16.89 -29.55
C ILE A 428 -11.95 -16.84 -28.02
N GLN A 429 -10.99 -16.14 -27.42
CA GLN A 429 -10.79 -16.11 -25.96
C GLN A 429 -11.26 -14.77 -25.39
N ASP A 430 -12.05 -14.87 -24.33
CA ASP A 430 -12.67 -13.77 -23.60
C ASP A 430 -11.64 -12.65 -23.26
N PRO A 431 -11.83 -11.41 -23.75
CA PRO A 431 -10.93 -10.29 -23.49
C PRO A 431 -10.87 -9.90 -21.99
N ASN A 432 -11.80 -10.38 -21.18
CA ASN A 432 -11.86 -10.10 -19.74
C ASN A 432 -10.92 -10.97 -18.89
N VAL A 433 -10.24 -11.96 -19.48
CA VAL A 433 -9.34 -12.87 -18.75
C VAL A 433 -7.90 -12.34 -18.75
N ASP A 434 -7.23 -12.43 -17.60
CA ASP A 434 -5.84 -11.99 -17.51
C ASP A 434 -4.92 -12.71 -18.52
N ILE A 435 -4.01 -11.97 -19.16
CA ILE A 435 -3.08 -12.56 -20.14
C ILE A 435 -2.24 -13.69 -19.52
N ARG A 436 -1.91 -13.61 -18.22
CA ARG A 436 -1.15 -14.67 -17.54
C ARG A 436 -1.97 -15.94 -17.35
N ILE A 437 -3.28 -15.81 -17.18
CA ILE A 437 -4.20 -16.95 -17.15
C ILE A 437 -4.34 -17.55 -18.54
N ARG A 438 -4.47 -16.72 -19.59
CA ARG A 438 -4.54 -17.17 -20.99
C ARG A 438 -3.29 -17.90 -21.43
N TRP A 439 -2.12 -17.50 -20.91
CA TRP A 439 -0.83 -18.05 -21.30
C TRP A 439 -0.24 -19.02 -20.28
N LYS A 440 -1.04 -19.53 -19.33
CA LYS A 440 -0.58 -20.48 -18.30
C LYS A 440 0.18 -21.69 -18.86
N ASP A 441 -0.17 -22.15 -20.06
CA ASP A 441 0.44 -23.31 -20.73
C ASP A 441 1.60 -22.90 -21.68
N ARG A 442 2.08 -21.66 -21.59
CA ARG A 442 3.12 -21.07 -22.43
C ARG A 442 4.20 -20.38 -21.58
N PRO A 443 5.03 -21.14 -20.85
CA PRO A 443 5.98 -20.61 -19.88
C PRO A 443 6.98 -19.62 -20.49
N ASP A 444 7.47 -19.87 -21.71
CA ASP A 444 8.39 -18.94 -22.40
C ASP A 444 7.73 -17.60 -22.74
N ALA A 445 6.43 -17.60 -23.07
CA ALA A 445 5.69 -16.38 -23.35
C ALA A 445 5.42 -15.58 -22.07
N LEU A 446 5.09 -16.27 -20.97
CA LEU A 446 4.95 -15.67 -19.64
C LEU A 446 6.27 -15.08 -19.14
N GLU A 447 7.37 -15.79 -19.33
CA GLU A 447 8.70 -15.30 -18.96
C GLU A 447 9.02 -14.01 -19.73
N ARG A 448 8.83 -14.00 -21.04
CA ARG A 448 9.10 -12.81 -21.88
C ARG A 448 8.18 -11.63 -21.55
N LEU A 449 6.94 -11.90 -21.15
CA LEU A 449 6.02 -10.88 -20.64
C LEU A 449 6.52 -10.31 -19.30
N THR A 450 6.93 -11.16 -18.38
CA THR A 450 7.52 -10.77 -17.10
C THR A 450 8.80 -9.98 -17.29
N ILE A 451 9.67 -10.40 -18.22
CA ILE A 451 10.94 -9.72 -18.53
C ILE A 451 10.72 -8.29 -19.05
N PHE A 452 9.60 -8.00 -19.70
CA PHE A 452 9.26 -6.63 -20.10
C PHE A 452 9.12 -5.69 -18.89
N ASN A 453 8.39 -6.11 -17.86
CA ASN A 453 8.26 -5.35 -16.60
C ASN A 453 9.57 -5.29 -15.81
N VAL A 454 10.40 -6.34 -15.91
CA VAL A 454 11.74 -6.37 -15.32
C VAL A 454 12.63 -5.32 -15.97
N GLY A 455 12.55 -5.15 -17.29
CA GLY A 455 13.29 -4.12 -18.02
C GLY A 455 12.97 -2.70 -17.56
N THR A 456 11.68 -2.37 -17.43
CA THR A 456 11.24 -1.06 -16.94
C THR A 456 11.65 -0.82 -15.49
N THR A 457 11.58 -1.85 -14.64
CA THR A 457 12.00 -1.77 -13.24
C THR A 457 13.52 -1.61 -13.10
N LEU A 458 14.31 -2.40 -13.83
CA LEU A 458 15.78 -2.29 -13.86
C LEU A 458 16.24 -0.92 -14.38
N ALA A 459 15.57 -0.38 -15.41
CA ALA A 459 15.85 0.96 -15.90
C ALA A 459 15.64 2.03 -14.82
N ARG A 460 14.62 1.88 -13.95
CA ARG A 460 14.39 2.78 -12.81
C ARG A 460 15.44 2.60 -11.71
N ILE A 461 15.79 1.36 -11.36
CA ILE A 461 16.81 1.07 -10.35
C ILE A 461 18.16 1.68 -10.76
N LEU A 462 18.57 1.43 -12.00
CA LEU A 462 19.83 1.92 -12.58
C LEU A 462 19.78 3.39 -13.03
N LYS A 463 18.59 4.00 -13.08
CA LYS A 463 18.36 5.32 -13.69
C LYS A 463 18.90 5.41 -15.12
N CYS A 464 18.66 4.38 -15.93
CA CYS A 464 19.03 4.33 -17.34
C CYS A 464 17.86 4.71 -18.23
N ARG A 465 18.13 5.40 -19.34
CA ARG A 465 17.13 5.70 -20.36
C ARG A 465 16.74 4.45 -21.15
N ILE A 466 15.44 4.30 -21.37
CA ILE A 466 14.83 3.32 -22.28
C ILE A 466 13.92 4.06 -23.25
N SER A 467 13.85 3.59 -24.49
CA SER A 467 12.99 4.14 -25.53
C SER A 467 12.00 3.09 -26.02
N PHE A 468 10.80 3.56 -26.37
CA PHE A 468 9.72 2.75 -26.92
C PHE A 468 9.29 3.36 -28.26
N PRO A 469 10.06 3.15 -29.34
CA PRO A 469 9.83 3.84 -30.62
C PRO A 469 8.47 3.57 -31.29
N TRP A 470 7.73 2.56 -30.82
CA TRP A 470 6.36 2.24 -31.28
C TRP A 470 5.26 2.94 -30.48
N LEU A 471 5.62 3.80 -29.52
CA LEU A 471 4.65 4.58 -28.75
C LEU A 471 4.68 6.04 -29.21
N GLU A 472 3.50 6.58 -29.45
CA GLU A 472 3.35 8.01 -29.70
C GLU A 472 3.87 8.83 -28.50
N PRO A 473 4.67 9.90 -28.72
CA PRO A 473 5.26 10.70 -27.64
C PRO A 473 4.24 11.19 -26.60
N THR A 474 3.03 11.57 -27.06
CA THR A 474 1.94 12.05 -26.21
C THR A 474 1.36 10.99 -25.27
N ALA A 475 1.52 9.69 -25.59
CA ALA A 475 1.11 8.59 -24.71
C ALA A 475 2.13 8.38 -23.57
N LEU A 476 3.40 8.67 -23.82
CA LEU A 476 4.48 8.56 -22.83
C LEU A 476 4.42 9.71 -21.81
N GLU A 477 4.17 10.94 -22.24
CA GLU A 477 4.02 12.12 -21.37
C GLU A 477 2.84 12.02 -20.40
N LYS A 478 1.70 11.47 -20.87
CA LYS A 478 0.48 11.35 -20.06
C LYS A 478 0.52 10.23 -19.03
N GLN A 479 1.31 9.18 -19.26
CA GLN A 479 1.31 7.99 -18.41
C GLN A 479 2.58 7.82 -17.56
N HIS A 480 3.74 8.37 -17.93
CA HIS A 480 4.99 7.95 -17.31
C HIS A 480 6.06 9.05 -17.15
N ARG A 481 6.54 9.24 -15.90
CA ARG A 481 7.90 9.74 -15.62
C ARG A 481 8.91 8.59 -15.74
N LEU A 482 8.93 7.90 -16.88
CA LEU A 482 10.16 7.24 -17.27
C LEU A 482 11.06 8.33 -17.84
N PHE A 483 12.37 8.21 -17.66
CA PHE A 483 13.37 9.00 -18.39
C PHE A 483 13.35 8.57 -19.87
N VAL A 484 12.19 8.71 -20.51
CA VAL A 484 11.99 8.51 -21.94
C VAL A 484 12.35 9.83 -22.57
N LYS A 485 13.49 9.87 -23.25
CA LYS A 485 13.80 11.00 -24.11
C LYS A 485 12.77 11.00 -25.24
N GLU A 486 12.10 12.13 -25.45
CA GLU A 486 11.41 12.40 -26.71
C GLU A 486 12.38 12.11 -27.86
N TYR A 487 11.89 11.42 -28.89
CA TYR A 487 12.52 11.49 -30.20
C TYR A 487 12.43 12.95 -30.68
N GLY A 488 13.54 13.67 -30.72
CA GLY A 488 13.65 14.92 -31.50
C GLY A 488 14.15 16.17 -30.78
N THR A 489 14.28 16.19 -29.46
CA THR A 489 14.92 17.32 -28.77
C THR A 489 16.43 17.06 -28.62
N ASN A 490 17.23 17.76 -29.43
CA ASN A 490 18.70 17.73 -29.43
C ASN A 490 19.35 18.28 -28.15
N ALA A 491 18.60 18.45 -27.05
CA ALA A 491 19.19 18.78 -25.75
C ALA A 491 19.89 17.52 -25.22
N VAL A 492 21.21 17.53 -25.27
CA VAL A 492 22.06 16.56 -24.57
C VAL A 492 21.92 16.85 -23.08
N ASP A 493 21.30 15.92 -22.35
CA ASP A 493 21.31 15.94 -20.89
C ASP A 493 22.68 15.41 -20.44
N ALA A 494 23.63 16.33 -20.27
CA ALA A 494 25.02 16.02 -19.97
C ALA A 494 25.16 15.29 -18.62
N ASP A 495 24.29 15.58 -17.65
CA ASP A 495 24.30 14.93 -16.34
C ASP A 495 23.84 13.47 -16.46
N GLN A 496 22.79 13.20 -17.25
CA GLN A 496 22.33 11.84 -17.52
C GLN A 496 23.35 11.03 -18.35
N GLU A 497 24.05 11.67 -19.28
CA GLU A 497 25.13 11.00 -20.04
C GLU A 497 26.33 10.68 -19.16
N ALA A 498 26.73 11.61 -18.29
CA ALA A 498 27.79 11.37 -17.30
C ALA A 498 27.41 10.24 -16.34
N TRP A 499 26.14 10.20 -15.89
CA TRP A 499 25.62 9.12 -15.07
C TRP A 499 25.64 7.76 -15.79
N GLU A 500 25.07 7.68 -17.00
CA GLU A 500 25.03 6.43 -17.76
C GLU A 500 26.43 5.93 -18.15
N ALA A 501 27.42 6.81 -18.27
CA ALA A 501 28.81 6.43 -18.49
C ALA A 501 29.43 5.67 -17.30
N LEU A 502 28.88 5.82 -16.09
CA LEU A 502 29.26 5.03 -14.92
C LEU A 502 28.71 3.60 -14.97
N ILE A 503 27.73 3.33 -15.87
CA ILE A 503 27.06 2.03 -15.99
C ILE A 503 27.56 1.33 -17.26
N PRO A 504 28.13 0.11 -17.14
CA PRO A 504 28.64 -0.64 -18.28
C PRO A 504 27.61 -0.75 -19.42
N GLU A 505 28.03 -0.48 -20.65
CA GLU A 505 27.16 -0.52 -21.84
C GLU A 505 26.46 -1.87 -21.96
N ALA A 506 27.14 -2.95 -21.57
CA ALA A 506 26.59 -4.30 -21.63
C ALA A 506 25.34 -4.49 -20.73
N LEU A 507 25.28 -3.81 -19.58
CA LEU A 507 24.10 -3.80 -18.71
C LEU A 507 23.00 -2.89 -19.27
N ARG A 508 23.38 -1.72 -19.79
CA ARG A 508 22.41 -0.81 -20.45
C ARG A 508 21.76 -1.48 -21.66
N ALA A 509 22.53 -2.20 -22.46
CA ALA A 509 22.06 -2.93 -23.64
C ALA A 509 21.10 -4.06 -23.28
N ILE A 510 21.40 -4.89 -22.26
CA ILE A 510 20.49 -5.98 -21.88
C ILE A 510 19.19 -5.46 -21.28
N VAL A 511 19.23 -4.39 -20.48
CA VAL A 511 18.03 -3.72 -19.94
C VAL A 511 17.15 -3.17 -21.06
N ARG A 512 17.75 -2.53 -22.09
CA ARG A 512 17.00 -2.08 -23.27
C ARG A 512 16.37 -3.25 -24.03
N ARG A 513 17.07 -4.38 -24.18
CA ARG A 513 16.53 -5.59 -24.82
C ARG A 513 15.35 -6.20 -24.05
N CYS A 514 15.34 -6.13 -22.72
CA CYS A 514 14.17 -6.55 -21.93
C CYS A 514 12.89 -5.80 -22.35
N CYS A 515 13.05 -4.53 -22.75
CA CYS A 515 11.95 -3.67 -23.17
C CYS A 515 11.62 -3.80 -24.66
N SER A 516 12.18 -4.74 -25.43
CA SER A 516 11.92 -4.87 -26.87
C SER A 516 10.44 -5.08 -27.21
N HIS A 517 10.00 -4.50 -28.34
CA HIS A 517 8.65 -4.69 -28.86
C HIS A 517 8.36 -6.17 -29.13
N ASP A 518 9.23 -6.85 -29.88
CA ASP A 518 9.13 -8.29 -30.12
C ASP A 518 9.52 -9.07 -28.85
N PRO A 519 8.62 -9.90 -28.29
CA PRO A 519 8.93 -10.70 -27.12
C PRO A 519 10.15 -11.60 -27.30
N ARG A 520 10.46 -12.05 -28.53
CA ARG A 520 11.57 -12.98 -28.84
C ARG A 520 12.95 -12.35 -28.71
N ASP A 521 13.04 -11.03 -28.86
CA ASP A 521 14.30 -10.28 -28.72
C ASP A 521 14.68 -10.05 -27.25
N ARG A 522 13.69 -10.16 -26.35
CA ARG A 522 13.89 -10.05 -24.90
C ARG A 522 14.76 -11.21 -24.43
N PRO A 523 15.72 -10.97 -23.51
CA PRO A 523 16.49 -12.06 -22.93
C PRO A 523 15.59 -12.97 -22.09
N LEU A 524 16.07 -14.17 -21.81
CA LEU A 524 15.50 -15.00 -20.77
C LEU A 524 16.06 -14.57 -19.40
N ALA A 525 15.39 -14.95 -18.31
CA ALA A 525 15.76 -14.58 -16.95
C ALA A 525 17.17 -15.05 -16.56
N GLU A 526 17.58 -16.24 -17.03
CA GLU A 526 18.93 -16.77 -16.82
C GLU A 526 20.00 -15.94 -17.55
N GLU A 527 19.76 -15.61 -18.83
CA GLU A 527 20.66 -14.72 -19.60
C GLU A 527 20.80 -13.35 -18.91
N LEU A 528 19.69 -12.81 -18.42
CA LEU A 528 19.65 -11.54 -17.70
C LEU A 528 20.47 -11.59 -16.41
N ALA A 529 20.20 -12.57 -15.54
CA ALA A 529 20.88 -12.70 -14.26
C ALA A 529 22.39 -12.97 -14.43
N GLN A 530 22.76 -13.86 -15.36
CA GLN A 530 24.16 -14.14 -15.66
C GLN A 530 24.89 -12.87 -16.13
N LYS A 531 24.24 -12.03 -16.95
CA LYS A 531 24.85 -10.79 -17.42
C LYS A 531 25.19 -9.82 -16.28
N PHE A 532 24.33 -9.72 -15.27
CA PHE A 532 24.59 -8.93 -14.07
C PHE A 532 25.69 -9.55 -13.21
N VAL A 533 25.74 -10.88 -13.08
CA VAL A 533 26.81 -11.58 -12.34
C VAL A 533 28.18 -11.37 -12.98
N ASP A 534 28.28 -11.40 -14.31
CA ASP A 534 29.54 -11.25 -15.03
C ASP A 534 30.09 -9.82 -14.98
N THR A 535 29.21 -8.82 -14.77
CA THR A 535 29.55 -7.41 -14.91
C THR A 535 29.67 -6.67 -13.57
N CYS A 536 28.98 -7.13 -12.53
CA CYS A 536 28.94 -6.52 -11.19
C CYS A 536 29.55 -7.45 -10.14
#